data_AF-A0A9N9IG71-F1
#
_entry.id   AF-A0A9N9IG71-F1
#
_cell.length_a   1.000
_cell.length_b   1.000
_cell.length_c   1.000
_cell.angle_alpha   90.00
_cell.angle_beta   90.00
_cell.angle_gamma   90.00
#
_symmetry.space_group_name_H-M   'P 1'
#
loop_
_entity.id
_entity.type
_entity.pdbx_description
1 polymer ?
#
loop_
_entity_poly.entity_id
_entity_poly.type
_entity_poly.pdbx_seq_one_letter_code
_entity_poly.pdbx_strand_id
1 'polypeptide(L)'
;LKWHKENADQANALWDTIAQHNTAISNYLKELNKNYQKNKELYNMAIKICENVKASEWTILGVQNPNNTIIALFSSIFITFQKIRGLLREMSELSQVPIEPPKQTKLLDACNEIPGLIMAGVPGAGGYDAIFCIGMGNAFNTRIEKLWNSWEEMSVGPLLSKESSKGYMIEQISEVSGLSKYLNS
;
A
#
# COMPACT_ATOMS: atom_id res chain seq x y z
N LEU A 1 -10.84 -5.03 21.94
CA LEU A 1 -11.81 -3.92 21.73
C LEU A 1 -13.10 -4.23 22.49
N LYS A 2 -13.75 -3.25 23.12
CA LYS A 2 -15.01 -3.44 23.85
C LYS A 2 -16.11 -3.99 22.93
N TRP A 3 -16.25 -3.38 21.74
CA TRP A 3 -17.18 -3.82 20.70
C TRP A 3 -17.01 -5.29 20.30
N HIS A 4 -15.76 -5.76 20.14
CA HIS A 4 -15.49 -7.17 19.82
C HIS A 4 -16.02 -8.14 20.89
N LYS A 5 -15.98 -7.78 22.18
CA LYS A 5 -16.50 -8.64 23.25
C LYS A 5 -18.03 -8.66 23.25
N GLU A 6 -18.66 -7.56 22.83
CA GLU A 6 -20.12 -7.38 22.82
C GLU A 6 -20.77 -7.91 21.54
N ASN A 7 -20.02 -8.01 20.43
CA ASN A 7 -20.51 -8.40 19.10
C ASN A 7 -19.58 -9.44 18.45
N ALA A 8 -19.24 -10.49 19.21
CA ALA A 8 -18.19 -11.44 18.86
C ALA A 8 -18.38 -12.08 17.47
N ASP A 9 -19.59 -12.53 17.12
CA ASP A 9 -19.83 -13.19 15.82
C ASP A 9 -19.62 -12.25 14.64
N GLN A 10 -20.15 -11.02 14.72
CA GLN A 10 -19.97 -10.00 13.70
C GLN A 10 -18.50 -9.58 13.58
N ALA A 11 -17.82 -9.40 14.72
CA ALA A 11 -16.42 -9.01 14.74
C ALA A 11 -15.50 -10.11 14.17
N ASN A 12 -15.75 -11.37 14.51
CA ASN A 12 -15.02 -12.51 13.96
C ASN A 12 -15.22 -12.62 12.45
N ALA A 13 -16.47 -12.53 11.96
CA ALA A 13 -16.75 -12.58 10.53
C ALA A 13 -16.04 -11.46 9.74
N LEU A 14 -16.00 -10.25 10.29
CA LEU A 14 -15.30 -9.12 9.69
C LEU A 14 -13.78 -9.34 9.64
N TRP A 15 -13.19 -9.82 10.74
CA TRP A 15 -11.76 -10.16 10.81
C TRP A 15 -11.38 -11.30 9.88
N ASP A 16 -12.18 -12.35 9.82
CA ASP A 16 -11.95 -13.47 8.90
C ASP A 16 -11.97 -13.00 7.46
N THR A 17 -12.91 -12.10 7.10
CA THR A 17 -12.98 -11.52 5.75
C THR A 17 -11.75 -10.68 5.42
N ILE A 18 -11.29 -9.84 6.36
CA ILE A 18 -10.05 -9.06 6.19
C ILE A 18 -8.84 -9.99 6.05
N ALA A 19 -8.74 -11.04 6.86
CA ALA A 19 -7.66 -12.02 6.82
C ALA A 19 -7.64 -12.78 5.48
N GLN A 20 -8.81 -13.15 4.95
CA GLN A 20 -8.95 -13.77 3.63
C GLN A 20 -8.45 -12.84 2.52
N HIS A 21 -8.83 -11.55 2.54
CA HIS A 21 -8.34 -10.59 1.55
C HIS A 21 -6.84 -10.31 1.67
N ASN A 22 -6.29 -10.21 2.88
CA ASN A 22 -4.85 -10.07 3.10
C ASN A 22 -4.09 -11.29 2.55
N THR A 23 -4.63 -12.49 2.77
CA THR A 23 -4.07 -13.73 2.22
C THR A 23 -4.12 -13.73 0.69
N ALA A 24 -5.22 -13.26 0.10
CA ALA A 24 -5.34 -13.12 -1.36
C ALA A 24 -4.27 -12.18 -1.93
N ILE A 25 -4.03 -11.02 -1.30
CA ILE A 25 -2.95 -10.10 -1.70
C ILE A 25 -1.59 -10.76 -1.60
N SER A 26 -1.28 -11.46 -0.50
CA SER A 26 -0.02 -12.20 -0.36
C SER A 26 0.16 -13.21 -1.50
N ASN A 27 -0.91 -13.90 -1.89
CA ASN A 27 -0.87 -14.85 -3.00
C ASN A 27 -0.67 -14.14 -4.35
N TYR A 28 -1.36 -13.04 -4.62
CA TYR A 28 -1.15 -12.26 -5.85
C TYR A 28 0.28 -11.74 -5.97
N LEU A 29 0.88 -11.25 -4.88
CA LEU A 29 2.28 -10.80 -4.87
C LEU A 29 3.26 -11.96 -5.14
N LYS A 30 3.00 -13.14 -4.58
CA LYS A 30 3.79 -14.35 -4.90
C LYS A 30 3.65 -14.75 -6.37
N GLU A 31 2.45 -14.67 -6.94
CA GLU A 31 2.22 -14.93 -8.35
C GLU A 31 2.91 -13.90 -9.25
N LEU A 32 2.94 -12.62 -8.89
CA LEU A 32 3.73 -11.60 -9.60
C LEU A 32 5.21 -11.97 -9.63
N ASN A 33 5.78 -12.40 -8.50
CA ASN A 33 7.18 -12.84 -8.45
C ASN A 33 7.42 -14.07 -9.35
N LYS A 34 6.53 -15.08 -9.32
CA LYS A 34 6.63 -16.24 -10.22
C LYS A 34 6.57 -15.83 -11.70
N ASN A 35 5.66 -14.91 -12.06
CA ASN A 35 5.54 -14.40 -13.43
C ASN A 35 6.79 -13.63 -13.86
N TYR A 36 7.38 -12.83 -12.97
CA TYR A 36 8.65 -12.15 -13.23
C TYR A 36 9.78 -13.16 -13.50
N GLN A 37 9.91 -14.22 -12.68
CA GLN A 37 10.93 -15.25 -12.91
C GLN A 37 10.71 -16.02 -14.22
N LYS A 38 9.44 -16.27 -14.58
CA LYS A 38 9.07 -17.02 -15.79
C LYS A 38 9.27 -16.21 -17.08
N ASN A 39 8.85 -14.94 -17.10
CA ASN A 39 8.96 -14.06 -18.26
C ASN A 39 9.11 -12.60 -17.83
N LYS A 40 10.36 -12.17 -17.69
CA LYS A 40 10.71 -10.80 -17.30
C LYS A 40 10.24 -9.75 -18.29
N GLU A 41 10.26 -10.06 -19.59
CA GLU A 41 9.86 -9.11 -20.64
C GLU A 41 8.37 -8.81 -20.56
N LEU A 42 7.53 -9.85 -20.41
CA LEU A 42 6.08 -9.69 -20.27
C LEU A 42 5.72 -8.93 -18.98
N TYR A 43 6.44 -9.20 -17.88
CA TYR A 43 6.30 -8.47 -16.62
C TYR A 43 6.65 -6.98 -16.78
N ASN A 44 7.80 -6.68 -17.38
CA ASN A 44 8.21 -5.30 -17.61
C ASN A 44 7.26 -4.56 -18.55
N MET A 45 6.71 -5.24 -19.56
CA MET A 45 5.66 -4.69 -20.42
C MET A 45 4.39 -4.34 -19.62
N ALA A 46 3.96 -5.22 -18.71
CA ALA A 46 2.82 -4.93 -17.83
C ALA A 46 3.09 -3.70 -16.96
N ILE A 47 4.29 -3.59 -16.36
CA ILE A 47 4.70 -2.41 -15.59
C ILE A 47 4.63 -1.14 -16.46
N LYS A 48 5.15 -1.18 -17.69
CA LYS A 48 5.13 -0.02 -18.60
C LYS A 48 3.73 0.42 -19.01
N ILE A 49 2.82 -0.53 -19.16
CA ILE A 49 1.41 -0.24 -19.43
C ILE A 49 0.76 0.38 -18.18
N CYS A 50 0.94 -0.23 -17.02
CA CYS A 50 0.25 0.17 -15.79
C CYS A 50 0.82 1.44 -15.12
N GLU A 51 2.12 1.76 -15.25
CA GLU A 51 2.77 2.91 -14.57
C GLU A 51 2.22 4.28 -15.00
N ASN A 52 1.51 4.33 -16.12
CA ASN A 52 0.93 5.56 -16.67
C ASN A 52 -0.60 5.59 -16.62
N VAL A 53 -1.23 4.59 -16.00
CA VAL A 53 -2.69 4.48 -15.93
C VAL A 53 -3.14 4.35 -14.47
N LYS A 54 -4.32 4.91 -14.15
CA LYS A 54 -4.94 4.76 -12.83
C LYS A 54 -5.33 3.31 -12.59
N ALA A 55 -5.19 2.85 -11.35
CA ALA A 55 -5.45 1.45 -11.03
C ALA A 55 -6.92 1.04 -11.23
N SER A 56 -7.85 2.00 -11.12
CA SER A 56 -9.27 1.82 -11.43
C SER A 56 -9.54 1.42 -12.89
N GLU A 57 -8.62 1.68 -13.81
CA GLU A 57 -8.75 1.37 -15.24
C GLU A 57 -8.02 0.06 -15.62
N TRP A 58 -7.24 -0.55 -14.71
CA TRP A 58 -6.46 -1.75 -15.02
C TRP A 58 -7.31 -2.97 -15.34
N THR A 59 -8.56 -3.04 -14.86
CA THR A 59 -9.49 -4.11 -15.28
C THR A 59 -9.75 -4.06 -16.78
N ILE A 60 -9.97 -2.86 -17.33
CA ILE A 60 -10.20 -2.66 -18.77
C ILE A 60 -8.91 -2.96 -19.54
N LEU A 61 -7.75 -2.49 -19.05
CA LEU A 61 -6.46 -2.81 -19.67
C LEU A 61 -6.18 -4.31 -19.71
N GLY A 62 -6.56 -5.05 -18.67
CA GLY A 62 -6.42 -6.50 -18.62
C GLY A 62 -7.23 -7.20 -19.71
N VAL A 63 -8.46 -6.74 -19.97
CA VAL A 63 -9.31 -7.23 -21.07
C VAL A 63 -8.71 -6.90 -22.43
N GLN A 64 -8.13 -5.71 -22.59
CA GLN A 64 -7.47 -5.28 -23.84
C GLN A 64 -6.14 -5.99 -24.10
N ASN A 65 -5.52 -6.56 -23.06
CA ASN A 65 -4.23 -7.24 -23.12
C ASN A 65 -4.35 -8.69 -22.59
N PRO A 66 -5.17 -9.55 -23.22
CA PRO A 66 -5.51 -10.87 -22.68
C PRO A 66 -4.30 -11.82 -22.57
N ASN A 67 -3.24 -11.56 -23.35
CA ASN A 67 -1.99 -12.32 -23.32
C ASN A 67 -1.06 -11.91 -22.16
N ASN A 68 -1.39 -10.84 -21.42
CA ASN A 68 -0.60 -10.36 -20.29
C ASN A 68 -1.40 -10.41 -18.98
N THR A 69 -1.45 -11.60 -18.39
CA THR A 69 -2.18 -11.88 -17.14
C THR A 69 -1.66 -11.08 -15.93
N ILE A 70 -0.47 -10.50 -16.03
CA ILE A 70 0.16 -9.69 -14.98
C ILE A 70 -0.63 -8.40 -14.74
N ILE A 71 -1.24 -7.82 -15.78
CA ILE A 71 -2.13 -6.66 -15.65
C ILE A 71 -3.36 -7.02 -14.82
N ALA A 72 -3.95 -8.20 -15.04
CA ALA A 72 -5.08 -8.70 -14.25
C ALA A 72 -4.68 -8.99 -12.78
N LEU A 73 -3.44 -9.41 -12.53
CA LEU A 73 -2.91 -9.55 -11.16
C LEU A 73 -2.79 -8.20 -10.46
N PHE A 74 -2.25 -7.17 -11.12
CA PHE A 74 -2.20 -5.81 -10.56
C PHE A 74 -3.61 -5.27 -10.27
N SER A 75 -4.55 -5.45 -11.21
CA SER A 75 -5.95 -5.08 -11.00
C SER A 75 -6.56 -5.81 -9.80
N SER A 76 -6.29 -7.11 -9.65
CA SER A 76 -6.78 -7.92 -8.53
C SER A 76 -6.25 -7.43 -7.19
N ILE A 77 -4.97 -7.06 -7.11
CA ILE A 77 -4.35 -6.49 -5.92
C ILE A 77 -5.06 -5.19 -5.53
N PHE A 78 -5.18 -4.24 -6.46
CA PHE A 78 -5.81 -2.95 -6.21
C PHE A 78 -7.26 -3.12 -5.70
N ILE A 79 -8.09 -3.88 -6.43
CA ILE A 79 -9.49 -4.12 -6.06
C ILE A 79 -9.61 -4.78 -4.69
N THR A 80 -8.75 -5.77 -4.40
CA THR A 80 -8.77 -6.47 -3.11
C THR A 80 -8.35 -5.55 -1.98
N PHE A 81 -7.37 -4.68 -2.22
CA PHE A 81 -6.93 -3.72 -1.21
C PHE A 81 -8.01 -2.66 -0.93
N GLN A 82 -8.75 -2.23 -1.94
CA GLN A 82 -9.91 -1.34 -1.74
C GLN A 82 -11.01 -1.98 -0.89
N LYS A 83 -11.24 -3.30 -1.02
CA LYS A 83 -12.15 -4.06 -0.13
C LYS A 83 -11.64 -4.08 1.30
N ILE A 84 -10.34 -4.32 1.51
CA ILE A 84 -9.72 -4.27 2.85
C ILE A 84 -9.94 -2.90 3.49
N ARG A 85 -9.65 -1.81 2.77
CA ARG A 85 -9.89 -0.46 3.29
C ARG A 85 -11.36 -0.23 3.66
N GLY A 86 -12.29 -0.72 2.84
CA GLY A 86 -13.73 -0.69 3.15
C GLY A 86 -14.06 -1.37 4.48
N LEU A 87 -13.57 -2.60 4.68
CA LEU A 87 -13.80 -3.37 5.90
C LEU A 87 -13.12 -2.73 7.13
N LEU A 88 -11.95 -2.09 6.96
CA LEU A 88 -11.28 -1.36 8.05
C LEU A 88 -12.05 -0.09 8.46
N ARG A 89 -12.70 0.59 7.52
CA ARG A 89 -13.60 1.71 7.82
C ARG A 89 -14.88 1.23 8.51
N GLU A 90 -15.49 0.15 8.03
CA GLU A 90 -16.62 -0.48 8.71
C GLU A 90 -16.25 -0.87 10.16
N MET A 91 -15.09 -1.47 10.35
CA MET A 91 -14.58 -1.78 11.69
C MET A 91 -14.36 -0.51 12.53
N SER A 92 -13.93 0.58 11.91
CA SER A 92 -13.74 1.86 12.60
C SER A 92 -15.06 2.39 13.16
N GLU A 93 -16.12 2.34 12.35
CA GLU A 93 -17.48 2.75 12.73
C GLU A 93 -18.04 1.86 13.83
N LEU A 94 -17.94 0.55 13.68
CA LEU A 94 -18.49 -0.40 14.64
C LEU A 94 -17.77 -0.34 15.99
N SER A 95 -16.43 -0.19 15.97
CA SER A 95 -15.62 -0.18 17.19
C SER A 95 -15.43 1.20 17.81
N GLN A 96 -15.82 2.27 17.11
CA GLN A 96 -15.55 3.66 17.48
C GLN A 96 -14.04 3.94 17.65
N VAL A 97 -13.20 3.22 16.90
CA VAL A 97 -11.75 3.40 16.86
C VAL A 97 -11.36 3.91 15.47
N PRO A 98 -10.60 5.01 15.35
CA PRO A 98 -10.27 5.59 14.05
C PRO A 98 -9.16 4.80 13.35
N ILE A 99 -9.45 3.65 12.74
CA ILE A 99 -8.44 2.84 12.03
C ILE A 99 -8.04 3.53 10.73
N GLU A 100 -9.02 3.85 9.87
CA GLU A 100 -8.84 4.74 8.71
C GLU A 100 -9.74 5.96 8.88
N PRO A 101 -9.28 7.02 9.57
CA PRO A 101 -10.10 8.19 9.84
C PRO A 101 -10.43 8.99 8.57
N PRO A 102 -11.50 9.82 8.57
CA PRO A 102 -11.99 10.51 7.37
C PRO A 102 -10.94 11.33 6.62
N LYS A 103 -10.03 12.03 7.33
CA LYS A 103 -8.97 12.79 6.66
C LYS A 103 -7.97 11.87 5.94
N GLN A 104 -7.64 10.72 6.52
CA GLN A 104 -6.78 9.72 5.88
C GLN A 104 -7.49 9.07 4.70
N THR A 105 -8.78 8.77 4.82
CA THR A 105 -9.57 8.25 3.69
C THR A 105 -9.48 9.18 2.48
N LYS A 106 -9.71 10.49 2.66
CA LYS A 106 -9.60 11.47 1.57
C LYS A 106 -8.22 11.52 0.94
N LEU A 107 -7.16 11.52 1.75
CA LEU A 107 -5.78 11.52 1.26
C LEU A 107 -5.48 10.25 0.46
N LEU A 108 -5.83 9.09 1.00
CA LEU A 108 -5.63 7.79 0.35
C LEU A 108 -6.45 7.67 -0.94
N ASP A 109 -7.65 8.24 -0.98
CA ASP A 109 -8.48 8.27 -2.19
C ASP A 109 -7.87 9.19 -3.25
N ALA A 110 -7.26 10.31 -2.86
CA ALA A 110 -6.48 11.12 -3.78
C ALA A 110 -5.21 10.40 -4.26
N CYS A 111 -4.54 9.63 -3.39
CA CYS A 111 -3.41 8.78 -3.80
C CYS A 111 -3.84 7.75 -4.85
N ASN A 112 -5.03 7.16 -4.72
CA ASN A 112 -5.58 6.18 -5.67
C ASN A 112 -5.76 6.74 -7.09
N GLU A 113 -5.87 8.06 -7.23
CA GLU A 113 -5.96 8.73 -8.52
C GLU A 113 -4.60 8.93 -9.19
N ILE A 114 -3.49 8.65 -8.51
CA ILE A 114 -2.14 8.77 -9.07
C ILE A 114 -1.85 7.56 -9.97
N PRO A 115 -1.55 7.78 -11.26
CA PRO A 115 -1.23 6.68 -12.16
C PRO A 115 0.03 5.94 -11.71
N GLY A 116 -0.04 4.61 -11.76
CA GLY A 116 0.98 3.70 -11.25
C GLY A 116 0.87 3.34 -9.78
N LEU A 117 -0.11 3.85 -9.01
CA LEU A 117 -0.35 3.35 -7.65
C LEU A 117 -0.87 1.91 -7.68
N ILE A 118 -0.30 1.03 -6.86
CA ILE A 118 -0.78 -0.36 -6.64
C ILE A 118 -1.68 -0.43 -5.41
N MET A 119 -1.23 0.13 -4.28
CA MET A 119 -1.95 0.13 -3.00
C MET A 119 -1.58 1.36 -2.18
N ALA A 120 -2.54 1.95 -1.47
CA ALA A 120 -2.28 2.96 -0.46
C ALA A 120 -3.19 2.74 0.75
N GLY A 121 -2.65 2.73 1.97
CA GLY A 121 -3.43 2.48 3.18
C GLY A 121 -2.79 3.02 4.46
N VAL A 122 -3.49 2.84 5.58
CA VAL A 122 -2.98 3.17 6.92
C VAL A 122 -2.29 1.93 7.50
N PRO A 123 -1.01 1.99 7.91
CA PRO A 123 -0.30 0.85 8.48
C PRO A 123 -0.65 0.62 9.96
N GLY A 124 -0.34 -0.59 10.45
CA GLY A 124 -0.38 -0.91 11.87
C GLY A 124 -1.77 -0.82 12.48
N ALA A 125 -1.87 -0.19 13.65
CA ALA A 125 -3.13 -0.04 14.39
C ALA A 125 -4.11 0.97 13.76
N GLY A 126 -3.65 1.77 12.79
CA GLY A 126 -4.44 2.82 12.17
C GLY A 126 -4.22 4.21 12.78
N GLY A 127 -5.13 5.14 12.48
CA GLY A 127 -5.13 6.49 13.02
C GLY A 127 -4.52 7.54 12.08
N TYR A 128 -3.95 8.59 12.68
CA TYR A 128 -3.42 9.75 11.96
C TYR A 128 -1.89 9.75 11.84
N ASP A 129 -1.22 8.69 12.28
CA ASP A 129 0.25 8.64 12.40
C ASP A 129 0.95 8.58 11.04
N ALA A 130 0.57 7.61 10.20
CA ALA A 130 1.22 7.40 8.91
C ALA A 130 0.25 6.83 7.87
N ILE A 131 0.64 6.96 6.60
CA ILE A 131 0.11 6.17 5.49
C ILE A 131 1.26 5.50 4.76
N PHE A 132 0.96 4.47 3.98
CA PHE A 132 1.90 3.92 3.01
C PHE A 132 1.29 3.99 1.60
N CYS A 133 2.16 4.09 0.61
CA CYS A 133 1.81 3.99 -0.81
C CYS A 133 2.83 3.06 -1.49
N ILE A 134 2.34 2.09 -2.24
CA ILE A 134 3.14 1.24 -3.12
C ILE A 134 2.76 1.63 -4.54
N GLY A 135 3.73 2.09 -5.32
CA GLY A 135 3.53 2.45 -6.71
C GLY A 135 4.65 1.93 -7.62
N MET A 136 4.41 1.99 -8.92
CA MET A 136 5.32 1.52 -9.96
C MET A 136 5.79 2.66 -10.87
N GLY A 137 7.03 2.53 -11.36
CA GLY A 137 7.63 3.46 -12.30
C GLY A 137 8.26 4.69 -11.66
N ASN A 138 9.25 5.28 -12.34
CA ASN A 138 10.02 6.40 -11.80
C ASN A 138 9.18 7.68 -11.62
N ALA A 139 8.15 7.87 -12.46
CA ALA A 139 7.28 9.05 -12.39
C ALA A 139 6.34 9.03 -11.17
N PHE A 140 6.11 7.85 -10.55
CA PHE A 140 5.22 7.73 -9.40
C PHE A 140 5.68 8.58 -8.23
N ASN A 141 6.96 8.55 -7.88
CA ASN A 141 7.53 9.31 -6.76
C ASN A 141 7.28 10.81 -6.91
N THR A 142 7.54 11.37 -8.09
CA THR A 142 7.29 12.79 -8.36
C THR A 142 5.80 13.14 -8.30
N ARG A 143 4.91 12.26 -8.81
CA ARG A 143 3.46 12.49 -8.79
C ARG A 143 2.91 12.45 -7.37
N ILE A 144 3.33 11.47 -6.56
CA ILE A 144 2.84 11.31 -5.19
C ILE A 144 3.40 12.39 -4.26
N GLU A 145 4.67 12.78 -4.41
CA GLU A 145 5.26 13.91 -3.69
C GLU A 145 4.54 15.22 -4.01
N LYS A 146 4.21 15.45 -5.29
CA LYS A 146 3.43 16.63 -5.69
C LYS A 146 2.06 16.65 -5.01
N LEU A 147 1.36 15.52 -4.97
CA LEU A 147 0.07 15.41 -4.29
C LEU A 147 0.21 15.77 -2.80
N TRP A 148 1.14 15.12 -2.10
CA TRP A 148 1.36 15.34 -0.66
C TRP A 148 1.77 16.76 -0.32
N ASN A 149 2.64 17.38 -1.13
CA ASN A 149 3.04 18.78 -0.95
C ASN A 149 1.89 19.77 -1.17
N SER A 150 0.90 19.41 -1.99
CA SER A 150 -0.29 20.23 -2.23
C SER A 150 -1.46 19.93 -1.29
N TRP A 151 -1.30 19.01 -0.35
CA TRP A 151 -2.38 18.58 0.52
C TRP A 151 -2.61 19.56 1.67
N GLU A 152 -3.84 20.08 1.81
CA GLU A 152 -4.14 21.16 2.76
C GLU A 152 -4.86 20.69 4.04
N GLU A 153 -5.53 19.54 4.03
CA GLU A 153 -6.33 19.09 5.19
C GLU A 153 -5.50 18.64 6.41
N MET A 154 -4.22 18.32 6.15
CA MET A 154 -3.19 18.01 7.16
C MET A 154 -1.79 18.09 6.54
N SER A 155 -0.77 18.29 7.38
CA SER A 155 0.62 18.21 6.95
C SER A 155 1.00 16.75 6.63
N VAL A 156 1.51 16.50 5.43
CA VAL A 156 1.98 15.18 5.00
C VAL A 156 3.49 15.25 4.76
N GLY A 157 4.27 14.54 5.57
CA GLY A 157 5.72 14.46 5.41
C GLY A 157 6.13 13.21 4.63
N PRO A 158 6.75 13.31 3.43
CA PRO A 158 7.25 12.15 2.72
C PRO A 158 8.42 11.51 3.48
N LEU A 159 8.28 10.24 3.84
CA LEU A 159 9.38 9.39 4.29
C LEU A 159 9.56 8.26 3.27
N LEU A 160 10.60 8.37 2.44
CA LEU A 160 10.97 7.28 1.54
C LEU A 160 11.48 6.10 2.36
N SER A 161 10.69 5.04 2.41
CA SER A 161 11.08 3.78 3.05
C SER A 161 11.56 2.79 2.00
N LYS A 162 12.62 2.04 2.32
CA LYS A 162 13.09 0.88 1.55
C LYS A 162 13.00 -0.34 2.45
N GLU A 163 12.63 -1.48 1.86
CA GLU A 163 12.69 -2.75 2.57
C GLU A 163 14.11 -2.98 3.11
N SER A 164 14.23 -3.21 4.42
CA SER A 164 15.47 -3.66 5.03
C SER A 164 15.41 -5.17 5.24
N SER A 165 16.42 -5.90 4.78
CA SER A 165 16.61 -7.32 5.12
C SER A 165 17.28 -7.52 6.47
N LYS A 166 17.62 -6.43 7.16
CA LYS A 166 18.34 -6.44 8.44
C LYS A 166 17.45 -5.87 9.54
N GLY A 167 17.33 -6.61 10.64
CA GLY A 167 16.62 -6.19 11.86
C GLY A 167 17.42 -5.15 12.66
N TYR A 168 17.37 -5.21 13.98
CA TYR A 168 18.22 -4.37 14.82
C TYR A 168 19.71 -4.70 14.58
N MET A 169 20.50 -3.69 14.20
CA MET A 169 21.95 -3.79 14.07
C MET A 169 22.60 -2.94 15.15
N ILE A 170 23.59 -3.50 15.84
CA ILE A 170 24.51 -2.72 16.67
C ILE A 170 25.61 -2.25 15.74
N GLU A 171 25.56 -0.99 15.35
CA GLU A 171 26.62 -0.37 14.56
C GLU A 171 27.79 0.03 15.47
N GLN A 172 29.00 -0.41 15.12
CA GLN A 172 30.20 0.11 15.76
C GLN A 172 30.44 1.53 15.23
N ILE A 173 30.63 2.50 16.12
CA ILE A 173 30.79 3.94 15.77
C ILE A 173 31.90 4.16 14.73
N SER A 174 32.90 3.28 14.69
CA SER A 174 34.00 3.29 13.70
C SER A 174 33.58 2.96 12.26
N GLU A 175 32.45 2.29 12.06
CA GLU A 175 31.97 1.83 10.75
C GLU A 175 31.00 2.82 10.09
N VAL A 176 30.52 3.81 10.84
CA VAL A 176 29.60 4.85 10.35
C VAL A 176 30.34 6.15 10.15
N SER A 177 30.77 6.40 8.90
CA SER A 177 31.53 7.60 8.53
C SER A 177 30.77 8.87 8.89
N GLY A 178 31.30 9.64 9.84
CA GLY A 178 30.76 10.93 10.29
C GLY A 178 30.09 10.90 11.66
N LEU A 179 29.68 9.74 12.17
CA LEU A 179 28.97 9.62 13.46
C LEU A 179 29.92 9.91 14.64
N SER A 180 31.19 9.49 14.53
CA SER A 180 32.22 9.78 15.53
C SER A 180 32.54 11.27 15.68
N LYS A 181 32.38 12.07 14.63
CA LYS A 181 32.61 13.53 14.68
C LYS A 181 31.49 14.27 15.40
N TYR A 182 30.25 13.80 15.27
CA TYR A 182 29.07 14.44 15.89
C TYR A 182 28.94 14.13 17.38
N LEU A 183 29.36 12.94 17.82
CA LEU A 183 29.28 12.54 19.23
C LEU A 183 30.42 13.11 20.10
N ASN A 184 31.49 13.62 19.47
CA ASN A 184 32.66 14.18 20.15
C ASN A 184 32.75 15.71 20.04
N SER A 185 31.68 16.37 19.60
CA SER A 185 31.52 17.83 19.55
C SER A 185 30.48 18.28 20.57
#